data_AF-A0A7J9AKT9-F1
#
_entry.id   AF-A0A7J9AKT9-F1
#
_cell.length_a   1.000
_cell.length_b   1.000
_cell.length_c   1.000
_cell.angle_alpha   90.00
_cell.angle_beta   90.00
_cell.angle_gamma   90.00
#
_symmetry.space_group_name_H-M   'P 1'
#
loop_
_entity.id
_entity.type
_entity.pdbx_description
1 polymer ?
#
loop_
_entity_poly.entity_id
_entity_poly.type
_entity_poly.pdbx_seq_one_letter_code
_entity_poly.pdbx_strand_id
1 'polypeptide(L)'
;MEEVRETSAWVARNSSHVTIDSSGLEKVVETMKESIPKVEWDYEGIHYFDNGPLTVQYLFVLDALNFCFWPDKDLNYDHLAKGLKEALLNDHSAFDADRLQKYTGPQLRELLKWPRSLPLEEERVRLLHEVGFELERSFEGKASKLVESCGKSAVKLVALVTRHFPGFRDHSMYKGHQVFLYKRAQIFAADLWGAFKGQGYGEFNDIGSITMFADYIVPAVLQQLGVLKYSSTLANAIQASSEIGAGTEEEVELRACSIFAVEKMRELLSIKCGKQVGSECRVRSLALVRWCPMPIAPTSSNTVNILLSRSYACKKQNTNFGLECLKYFL
;
A
#
# COMPACT_ATOMS: atom_id res chain seq x y z
N MET A 1 14.69 3.24 -5.47
CA MET A 1 13.48 4.09 -5.36
C MET A 1 13.83 5.57 -5.28
N GLU A 2 14.87 6.03 -5.97
CA GLU A 2 15.30 7.44 -5.87
C GLU A 2 14.27 8.38 -6.49
N GLU A 3 13.73 8.03 -7.66
CA GLU A 3 12.68 8.80 -8.35
C GLU A 3 11.45 9.07 -7.45
N VAL A 4 11.03 8.08 -6.66
CA VAL A 4 9.91 8.25 -5.70
C VAL A 4 10.30 9.24 -4.60
N ARG A 5 11.51 9.17 -4.06
CA ARG A 5 12.00 10.10 -3.02
C ARG A 5 12.16 11.51 -3.55
N GLU A 6 12.83 11.67 -4.69
CA GLU A 6 13.10 12.96 -5.31
C GLU A 6 11.81 13.67 -5.72
N THR A 7 10.92 12.97 -6.41
CA THR A 7 9.63 13.57 -6.83
C THR A 7 8.74 13.85 -5.64
N SER A 8 8.70 12.99 -4.61
CA SER A 8 7.96 13.26 -3.38
C SER A 8 8.50 14.47 -2.61
N ALA A 9 9.83 14.59 -2.51
CA ALA A 9 10.48 15.75 -1.91
C ALA A 9 10.21 17.03 -2.71
N TRP A 10 10.15 16.94 -4.04
CA TRP A 10 9.81 18.07 -4.89
C TRP A 10 8.36 18.52 -4.67
N VAL A 11 7.40 17.59 -4.64
CA VAL A 11 5.99 17.91 -4.32
C VAL A 11 5.90 18.59 -2.95
N ALA A 12 6.54 18.04 -1.92
CA ALA A 12 6.48 18.58 -0.57
C ALA A 12 7.08 19.99 -0.41
N ARG A 13 8.00 20.40 -1.30
CA ARG A 13 8.54 21.78 -1.33
C ARG A 13 7.64 22.76 -2.06
N ASN A 14 6.76 22.25 -2.93
CA ASN A 14 5.90 23.05 -3.81
C ASN A 14 4.41 22.89 -3.46
N SER A 15 4.08 22.25 -2.34
CA SER A 15 2.72 21.94 -1.94
C SER A 15 1.96 23.15 -1.44
N SER A 16 0.65 23.19 -1.74
CA SER A 16 -0.26 24.28 -1.34
C SER A 16 -1.30 23.82 -0.32
N HIS A 17 -1.64 22.54 -0.31
CA HIS A 17 -2.70 21.93 0.49
C HIS A 17 -2.18 21.09 1.65
N VAL A 18 -1.00 20.50 1.54
CA VAL A 18 -0.38 19.67 2.58
C VAL A 18 1.00 20.21 2.93
N THR A 19 1.22 20.55 4.19
CA THR A 19 2.52 21.00 4.70
C THR A 19 3.02 20.08 5.80
N ILE A 20 4.35 19.98 5.94
CA ILE A 20 4.99 19.15 6.96
C ILE A 20 5.42 20.03 8.12
N ASP A 21 4.94 19.70 9.30
CA ASP A 21 5.26 20.37 10.55
C ASP A 21 6.50 19.72 11.19
N SER A 22 7.60 20.47 11.21
CA SER A 22 8.88 19.97 11.72
C SER A 22 8.81 19.63 13.22
N SER A 23 8.02 20.37 14.01
CA SER A 23 7.87 20.11 15.45
C SER A 23 7.09 18.83 15.73
N GLY A 24 6.05 18.56 14.94
CA GLY A 24 5.30 17.31 14.98
C GLY A 24 6.18 16.12 14.60
N LEU A 25 7.00 16.29 13.56
CA LEU A 25 7.96 15.29 13.11
C LEU A 25 8.98 14.95 14.20
N GLU A 26 9.62 15.96 14.80
CA GLU A 26 10.58 15.75 15.90
C GLU A 26 9.95 15.07 17.12
N LYS A 27 8.73 15.46 17.49
CA LYS A 27 7.99 14.86 18.60
C LYS A 27 7.73 13.38 18.38
N VAL A 28 7.33 13.00 17.16
CA VAL A 28 7.09 11.60 16.79
C VAL A 28 8.39 10.81 16.86
N VAL A 29 9.47 11.31 16.25
CA VAL A 29 10.80 10.68 16.29
C VAL A 29 11.28 10.48 17.73
N GLU A 30 11.10 11.48 18.59
CA GLU A 30 11.49 11.40 20.00
C GLU A 30 10.70 10.34 20.77
N THR A 31 9.43 10.16 20.44
CA THR A 31 8.58 9.12 21.05
C THR A 31 8.95 7.73 20.54
N MET A 32 9.47 7.62 19.32
CA MET A 32 9.78 6.34 18.67
C MET A 32 11.21 5.84 18.95
N LYS A 33 12.10 6.68 19.47
CA LYS A 33 13.52 6.32 19.71
C LYS A 33 13.71 5.10 20.61
N GLU A 34 12.73 4.79 21.47
CA GLU A 34 12.86 3.76 22.51
C GLU A 34 12.43 2.37 22.04
N SER A 35 11.55 2.25 21.05
CA SER A 35 11.18 0.96 20.47
C SER A 35 10.52 1.08 19.09
N ILE A 36 11.06 0.34 18.12
CA ILE A 36 10.37 0.02 16.87
C ILE A 36 9.83 -1.42 17.01
N PRO A 37 8.51 -1.65 17.03
CA PRO A 37 7.92 -2.97 17.15
C PRO A 37 8.32 -3.88 16.00
N LYS A 38 8.41 -5.17 16.31
CA LYS A 38 8.53 -6.22 15.31
C LYS A 38 7.14 -6.55 14.78
N VAL A 39 6.98 -6.52 13.46
CA VAL A 39 5.71 -6.85 12.80
C VAL A 39 5.81 -8.22 12.16
N GLU A 40 4.75 -9.00 12.30
CA GLU A 40 4.58 -10.27 11.58
C GLU A 40 3.66 -10.05 10.37
N TRP A 41 4.03 -10.64 9.24
CA TRP A 41 3.31 -10.50 7.97
C TRP A 41 1.90 -11.07 8.01
N ASP A 42 1.74 -12.29 8.53
CA ASP A 42 0.42 -12.95 8.60
C ASP A 42 -0.12 -13.01 10.04
N TYR A 43 -0.13 -11.87 10.73
CA TYR A 43 -0.57 -11.79 12.13
C TYR A 43 -1.96 -12.42 12.36
N GLU A 44 -2.87 -12.30 11.39
CA GLU A 44 -4.25 -12.80 11.48
C GLU A 44 -4.50 -14.11 10.71
N GLY A 45 -3.49 -14.72 10.09
CA GLY A 45 -3.66 -15.98 9.36
C GLY A 45 -4.51 -15.85 8.09
N ILE A 46 -4.59 -14.66 7.49
CA ILE A 46 -5.53 -14.33 6.41
C ILE A 46 -4.96 -14.57 5.02
N HIS A 47 -3.64 -14.72 4.93
CA HIS A 47 -2.94 -14.90 3.67
C HIS A 47 -2.72 -16.38 3.32
N TYR A 48 -2.68 -16.69 2.03
CA TYR A 48 -2.25 -18.00 1.56
C TYR A 48 -0.73 -18.12 1.71
N PHE A 49 -0.25 -19.24 2.22
CA PHE A 49 1.18 -19.52 2.34
C PHE A 49 1.47 -21.02 2.24
N ASP A 50 2.25 -21.42 1.24
CA ASP A 50 2.73 -22.79 0.99
C ASP A 50 4.26 -22.90 1.01
N ASN A 51 4.97 -21.81 1.33
CA ASN A 51 6.42 -21.69 1.19
C ASN A 51 6.94 -22.01 -0.23
N GLY A 52 6.07 -21.87 -1.24
CA GLY A 52 6.31 -22.26 -2.62
C GLY A 52 5.93 -21.18 -3.63
N PRO A 53 6.01 -21.50 -4.94
CA PRO A 53 5.70 -20.56 -6.00
C PRO A 53 4.22 -20.13 -6.01
N LEU A 54 3.31 -20.91 -5.43
CA LEU A 54 1.89 -20.55 -5.38
C LEU A 54 1.64 -19.38 -4.41
N THR A 55 2.41 -19.28 -3.32
CA THR A 55 2.44 -18.06 -2.48
C THR A 55 2.83 -16.82 -3.30
N VAL A 56 3.83 -16.93 -4.19
CA VAL A 56 4.26 -15.81 -5.03
C VAL A 56 3.15 -15.39 -6.00
N GLN A 57 2.46 -16.36 -6.60
CA GLN A 57 1.32 -16.12 -7.49
C GLN A 57 0.15 -15.45 -6.74
N TYR A 58 -0.18 -15.96 -5.54
CA TYR A 58 -1.18 -15.38 -4.65
C TYR A 58 -0.89 -13.91 -4.33
N LEU A 59 0.32 -13.61 -3.86
CA LEU A 59 0.73 -12.25 -3.49
C LEU A 59 0.62 -11.30 -4.67
N PHE A 60 1.04 -11.73 -5.86
CA PHE A 60 0.98 -10.88 -7.04
C PHE A 60 -0.46 -10.54 -7.46
N VAL A 61 -1.38 -11.51 -7.40
CA VAL A 61 -2.80 -11.30 -7.67
C VAL A 61 -3.45 -10.43 -6.58
N LEU A 62 -3.15 -10.72 -5.31
CA LEU A 62 -3.62 -9.93 -4.17
C LEU A 62 -3.23 -8.46 -4.35
N ASP A 63 -1.97 -8.19 -4.67
CA ASP A 63 -1.46 -6.84 -4.81
C ASP A 63 -1.94 -6.13 -6.06
N ALA A 64 -2.18 -6.84 -7.17
CA ALA A 64 -2.89 -6.25 -8.31
C ALA A 64 -4.27 -5.73 -7.90
N LEU A 65 -4.97 -6.46 -7.03
CA LEU A 65 -6.32 -6.15 -6.55
C LEU A 65 -6.35 -5.25 -5.29
N ASN A 66 -5.21 -4.94 -4.70
CA ASN A 66 -5.10 -4.17 -3.44
C ASN A 66 -5.27 -2.66 -3.65
N PHE A 67 -6.46 -2.27 -4.08
CA PHE A 67 -6.90 -0.88 -4.26
C PHE A 67 -8.39 -0.76 -3.99
N CYS A 68 -8.84 0.42 -3.54
CA CYS A 68 -10.25 0.83 -3.54
C CYS A 68 -11.26 -0.16 -2.92
N PHE A 69 -11.37 -0.21 -1.60
CA PHE A 69 -12.39 -1.03 -0.90
C PHE A 69 -13.73 -0.30 -0.65
N TRP A 70 -13.75 1.01 -0.84
CA TRP A 70 -14.93 1.87 -0.74
C TRP A 70 -15.67 1.91 -2.09
N PRO A 71 -16.94 2.35 -2.19
CA PRO A 71 -17.79 2.86 -1.13
C PRO A 71 -18.46 1.76 -0.29
N ASP A 72 -18.21 0.48 -0.62
CA ASP A 72 -18.72 -0.64 0.16
C ASP A 72 -18.16 -0.56 1.59
N LYS A 73 -19.07 -0.46 2.57
CA LYS A 73 -18.71 -0.19 3.96
C LYS A 73 -18.20 -1.43 4.67
N ASP A 74 -18.61 -2.59 4.17
CA ASP A 74 -18.32 -3.89 4.74
C ASP A 74 -17.09 -4.52 4.08
N LEU A 75 -16.79 -4.16 2.82
CA LEU A 75 -15.61 -4.63 2.12
C LEU A 75 -14.35 -3.98 2.71
N ASN A 76 -13.33 -4.81 2.97
CA ASN A 76 -12.02 -4.37 3.42
C ASN A 76 -10.95 -5.32 2.88
N TYR A 77 -9.69 -5.02 3.20
CA TYR A 77 -8.55 -5.83 2.77
C TYR A 77 -8.64 -7.30 3.19
N ASP A 78 -9.09 -7.59 4.41
CA ASP A 78 -9.18 -8.97 4.91
C ASP A 78 -10.12 -9.83 4.07
N HIS A 79 -11.22 -9.26 3.57
CA HIS A 79 -12.15 -9.97 2.70
C HIS A 79 -11.49 -10.34 1.36
N LEU A 80 -10.67 -9.44 0.80
CA LEU A 80 -9.89 -9.71 -0.40
C LEU A 80 -8.84 -10.81 -0.12
N ALA A 81 -8.03 -10.65 0.92
CA ALA A 81 -6.96 -11.58 1.26
C ALA A 81 -7.50 -13.00 1.57
N LYS A 82 -8.52 -13.10 2.45
CA LYS A 82 -9.17 -14.37 2.82
C LYS A 82 -9.89 -15.01 1.64
N GLY A 83 -10.63 -14.23 0.85
CA GLY A 83 -11.34 -14.74 -0.31
C GLY A 83 -10.40 -15.38 -1.33
N LEU A 84 -9.32 -14.68 -1.70
CA LEU A 84 -8.30 -15.21 -2.60
C LEU A 84 -7.58 -16.43 -2.01
N LYS A 85 -7.33 -16.45 -0.69
CA LYS A 85 -6.75 -17.62 0.00
C LYS A 85 -7.66 -18.82 -0.10
N GLU A 86 -8.95 -18.66 0.23
CA GLU A 86 -9.93 -19.74 0.18
C GLU A 86 -10.14 -20.25 -1.25
N ALA A 87 -10.12 -19.36 -2.25
CA ALA A 87 -10.17 -19.75 -3.66
C ALA A 87 -9.01 -20.69 -4.03
N LEU A 88 -7.78 -20.36 -3.64
CA LEU A 88 -6.62 -21.23 -3.88
C LEU A 88 -6.69 -22.54 -3.09
N LEU A 89 -7.14 -22.52 -1.84
CA LEU A 89 -7.28 -23.74 -1.04
C LEU A 89 -8.31 -24.72 -1.66
N ASN A 90 -9.34 -24.20 -2.34
CA ASN A 90 -10.32 -25.01 -3.05
C ASN A 90 -9.82 -25.47 -4.43
N ASP A 91 -9.05 -24.63 -5.11
CA ASP A 91 -8.52 -24.89 -6.45
C ASP A 91 -7.16 -24.21 -6.62
N HIS A 92 -6.08 -25.01 -6.53
CA HIS A 92 -4.71 -24.51 -6.69
C HIS A 92 -4.43 -23.89 -8.07
N SER A 93 -5.25 -24.17 -9.08
CA SER A 93 -5.14 -23.57 -10.42
C SER A 93 -5.91 -22.25 -10.55
N ALA A 94 -6.60 -21.78 -9.50
CA ALA A 94 -7.46 -20.59 -9.59
C ALA A 94 -6.73 -19.36 -10.16
N PHE A 95 -5.43 -19.22 -9.91
CA PHE A 95 -4.63 -18.08 -10.39
C PHE A 95 -3.64 -18.43 -11.50
N ASP A 96 -3.88 -19.52 -12.23
CA ASP A 96 -3.16 -19.80 -13.46
C ASP A 96 -3.41 -18.69 -14.50
N ALA A 97 -2.37 -18.36 -15.26
CA ALA A 97 -2.38 -17.22 -16.17
C ALA A 97 -3.54 -17.23 -17.17
N ASP A 98 -3.87 -18.39 -17.74
CA ASP A 98 -4.96 -18.52 -18.72
C ASP A 98 -6.36 -18.36 -18.09
N ARG A 99 -6.49 -18.64 -16.79
CA ARG A 99 -7.73 -18.42 -16.02
C ARG A 99 -7.87 -16.97 -15.59
N LEU A 100 -6.77 -16.35 -15.17
CA LEU A 100 -6.73 -14.92 -14.85
C LEU A 100 -7.24 -14.06 -16.01
N GLN A 101 -6.91 -14.42 -17.25
CA GLN A 101 -7.37 -13.76 -18.48
C GLN A 101 -8.87 -13.87 -18.76
N LYS A 102 -9.59 -14.80 -18.11
CA LYS A 102 -10.98 -15.13 -18.42
C LYS A 102 -11.95 -14.74 -17.31
N TYR A 103 -11.45 -14.37 -16.12
CA TYR A 103 -12.32 -14.01 -15.01
C TYR A 103 -13.22 -12.83 -15.37
N THR A 104 -14.47 -12.90 -14.91
CA THR A 104 -15.47 -11.83 -15.01
C THR A 104 -15.73 -11.23 -13.64
N GLY A 105 -16.40 -10.07 -13.58
CA GLY A 105 -16.82 -9.45 -12.32
C GLY A 105 -17.58 -10.41 -11.40
N PRO A 106 -18.62 -11.11 -11.91
CA PRO A 106 -19.34 -12.14 -11.15
C PRO A 106 -18.46 -13.28 -10.62
N GLN A 107 -17.50 -13.77 -11.40
CA GLN A 107 -16.59 -14.83 -10.94
C GLN A 107 -15.60 -14.30 -9.90
N LEU A 108 -15.11 -13.07 -10.05
CA LEU A 108 -14.27 -12.45 -9.03
C LEU A 108 -15.04 -12.31 -7.71
N ARG A 109 -16.30 -11.92 -7.75
CA ARG A 109 -17.17 -11.92 -6.54
C ARG A 109 -17.31 -13.30 -5.93
N GLU A 110 -17.47 -14.34 -6.75
CA GLU A 110 -17.56 -15.73 -6.28
C GLU A 110 -16.27 -16.16 -5.57
N LEU A 111 -15.09 -15.86 -6.15
CA LEU A 111 -13.79 -16.11 -5.50
C LEU A 111 -13.71 -15.43 -4.13
N LEU A 112 -14.22 -14.20 -4.02
CA LEU A 112 -14.21 -13.42 -2.79
C LEU A 112 -15.38 -13.69 -1.86
N LYS A 113 -16.31 -14.57 -2.25
CA LYS A 113 -17.60 -14.80 -1.57
C LYS A 113 -18.36 -13.50 -1.29
N TRP A 114 -18.29 -12.54 -2.22
CA TRP A 114 -18.88 -11.21 -2.07
C TRP A 114 -20.25 -11.13 -2.75
N PRO A 115 -21.33 -10.76 -2.04
CA PRO A 115 -22.71 -10.93 -2.55
C PRO A 115 -23.16 -9.84 -3.54
N ARG A 116 -22.36 -8.78 -3.74
CA ARG A 116 -22.72 -7.59 -4.52
C ARG A 116 -21.53 -7.06 -5.32
N SER A 117 -21.78 -6.17 -6.28
CA SER A 117 -20.71 -5.59 -7.10
C SER A 117 -19.57 -5.00 -6.27
N LEU A 118 -18.35 -5.37 -6.64
CA LEU A 118 -17.14 -4.84 -6.03
C LEU A 118 -16.94 -3.39 -6.48
N PRO A 119 -16.33 -2.54 -5.65
CA PRO A 119 -15.88 -1.25 -6.12
C PRO A 119 -14.83 -1.38 -7.20
N LEU A 120 -15.00 -0.61 -8.29
CA LEU A 120 -14.17 -0.67 -9.48
C LEU A 120 -14.04 -2.10 -10.03
N GLU A 121 -15.14 -2.88 -10.03
CA GLU A 121 -15.17 -4.29 -10.45
C GLU A 121 -14.55 -4.52 -11.83
N GLU A 122 -14.92 -3.71 -12.83
CA GLU A 122 -14.37 -3.82 -14.19
C GLU A 122 -12.86 -3.56 -14.22
N GLU A 123 -12.36 -2.60 -13.43
CA GLU A 123 -10.93 -2.34 -13.34
C GLU A 123 -10.18 -3.47 -12.63
N ARG A 124 -10.79 -4.10 -11.61
CA ARG A 124 -10.23 -5.29 -10.96
C ARG A 124 -10.08 -6.44 -11.96
N VAL A 125 -11.11 -6.67 -12.77
CA VAL A 125 -11.09 -7.68 -13.83
C VAL A 125 -10.03 -7.35 -14.89
N ARG A 126 -9.96 -6.10 -15.34
CA ARG A 126 -8.94 -5.63 -16.29
C ARG A 126 -7.53 -5.90 -15.76
N LEU A 127 -7.29 -5.69 -14.46
CA LEU A 127 -5.99 -5.95 -13.82
C LEU A 127 -5.68 -7.45 -13.71
N LEU A 128 -6.69 -8.30 -13.45
CA LEU A 128 -6.50 -9.77 -13.51
C LEU A 128 -6.09 -10.21 -14.92
N HIS A 129 -6.78 -9.67 -15.94
CA HIS A 129 -6.47 -9.97 -17.33
C HIS A 129 -5.04 -9.52 -17.68
N GLU A 130 -4.67 -8.31 -17.30
CA GLU A 130 -3.32 -7.78 -17.49
C GLU A 130 -2.26 -8.69 -16.86
N VAL A 131 -2.46 -9.10 -15.60
CA VAL A 131 -1.57 -10.03 -14.90
C VAL A 131 -1.46 -11.35 -15.66
N GLY A 132 -2.59 -11.95 -16.04
CA GLY A 132 -2.62 -13.22 -16.75
C GLY A 132 -1.90 -13.17 -18.11
N PHE A 133 -2.20 -12.16 -18.93
CA PHE A 133 -1.58 -12.00 -20.26
C PHE A 133 -0.08 -11.77 -20.16
N GLU A 134 0.37 -10.88 -19.26
CA GLU A 134 1.77 -10.52 -19.18
C GLU A 134 2.61 -11.63 -18.54
N LEU A 135 2.07 -12.35 -17.55
CA LEU A 135 2.73 -13.53 -16.99
C LEU A 135 2.91 -14.62 -18.05
N GLU A 136 1.87 -14.93 -18.83
CA GLU A 136 1.98 -15.93 -19.90
C GLU A 136 3.01 -15.52 -20.96
N ARG A 137 2.95 -14.25 -21.40
CA ARG A 137 3.83 -13.74 -22.47
C ARG A 137 5.31 -13.70 -22.09
N SER A 138 5.61 -13.29 -20.86
CA SER A 138 6.98 -12.88 -20.47
C SER A 138 7.58 -13.73 -19.34
N PHE A 139 6.77 -14.52 -18.63
CA PHE A 139 7.15 -15.18 -17.38
C PHE A 139 6.62 -16.62 -17.26
N GLU A 140 6.35 -17.31 -18.38
CA GLU A 140 5.86 -18.70 -18.41
C GLU A 140 4.58 -18.93 -17.57
N GLY A 141 3.75 -17.90 -17.44
CA GLY A 141 2.53 -17.92 -16.64
C GLY A 141 2.76 -17.83 -15.12
N LYS A 142 3.99 -17.62 -14.65
CA LYS A 142 4.38 -17.76 -13.24
C LYS A 142 4.98 -16.48 -12.67
N ALA A 143 4.38 -15.93 -11.61
CA ALA A 143 4.94 -14.79 -10.88
C ALA A 143 6.30 -15.11 -10.24
N SER A 144 6.60 -16.38 -9.94
CA SER A 144 7.93 -16.78 -9.46
C SER A 144 9.04 -16.48 -10.48
N LYS A 145 8.77 -16.59 -11.79
CA LYS A 145 9.74 -16.25 -12.85
C LYS A 145 10.03 -14.75 -12.91
N LEU A 146 9.02 -13.93 -12.66
CA LEU A 146 9.19 -12.49 -12.48
C LEU A 146 10.11 -12.20 -11.28
N VAL A 147 9.86 -12.83 -10.13
CA VAL A 147 10.70 -12.66 -8.93
C VAL A 147 12.14 -13.16 -9.15
N GLU A 148 12.34 -14.32 -9.78
CA GLU A 148 13.67 -14.84 -10.13
C GLU A 148 14.47 -13.83 -10.98
N SER A 149 13.81 -13.15 -11.93
CA SER A 149 14.46 -12.19 -12.84
C SER A 149 14.98 -10.90 -12.16
N CYS A 150 14.49 -10.59 -10.95
CA CYS A 150 14.95 -9.41 -10.20
C CYS A 150 16.33 -9.59 -9.55
N GLY A 151 16.90 -10.81 -9.54
CA GLY A 151 18.24 -11.04 -9.03
C GLY A 151 18.43 -10.61 -7.57
N LYS A 152 17.42 -10.86 -6.72
CA LYS A 152 17.41 -10.50 -5.29
C LYS A 152 17.52 -8.99 -5.03
N SER A 153 16.99 -8.17 -5.93
CA SER A 153 16.83 -6.72 -5.73
C SER A 153 15.36 -6.33 -5.72
N ALA A 154 14.88 -5.81 -4.59
CA ALA A 154 13.54 -5.27 -4.42
C ALA A 154 13.31 -4.05 -5.33
N VAL A 155 14.31 -3.19 -5.50
CA VAL A 155 14.21 -2.04 -6.42
C VAL A 155 14.09 -2.51 -7.87
N LYS A 156 14.88 -3.51 -8.27
CA LYS A 156 14.77 -4.11 -9.61
C LYS A 156 13.43 -4.82 -9.80
N LEU A 157 12.89 -5.48 -8.77
CA LEU A 157 11.57 -6.09 -8.82
C LEU A 157 10.49 -5.04 -9.08
N VAL A 158 10.49 -3.93 -8.33
CA VAL A 158 9.55 -2.81 -8.53
C VAL A 158 9.66 -2.29 -9.98
N ALA A 159 10.88 -2.07 -10.48
CA ALA A 159 11.10 -1.60 -11.84
C ALA A 159 10.61 -2.59 -12.92
N LEU A 160 10.79 -3.90 -12.70
CA LEU A 160 10.28 -4.93 -13.61
C LEU A 160 8.75 -4.96 -13.61
N VAL A 161 8.14 -4.93 -12.42
CA VAL A 161 6.68 -4.89 -12.26
C VAL A 161 6.10 -3.67 -12.98
N THR A 162 6.62 -2.46 -12.73
CA THR A 162 6.09 -1.24 -13.36
C THR A 162 6.37 -1.20 -14.87
N ARG A 163 7.46 -1.80 -15.34
CA ARG A 163 7.76 -1.91 -16.77
C ARG A 163 6.76 -2.83 -17.49
N HIS A 164 6.50 -4.00 -16.94
CA HIS A 164 5.69 -5.04 -17.59
C HIS A 164 4.19 -4.86 -17.40
N PHE A 165 3.76 -4.34 -16.25
CA PHE A 165 2.35 -4.29 -15.85
C PHE A 165 1.89 -2.83 -15.68
N PRO A 166 1.25 -2.22 -16.71
CA PRO A 166 0.77 -0.85 -16.65
C PRO A 166 -0.12 -0.52 -15.45
N GLY A 167 -0.93 -1.48 -14.97
CA GLY A 167 -1.74 -1.36 -13.77
C GLY A 167 -0.94 -1.10 -12.49
N PHE A 168 0.35 -1.44 -12.46
CA PHE A 168 1.23 -1.13 -11.33
C PHE A 168 1.96 0.22 -11.48
N ARG A 169 1.83 0.93 -12.61
CA ARG A 169 2.45 2.24 -12.86
C ARG A 169 1.70 3.36 -12.15
N ASP A 170 1.81 3.38 -10.84
CA ASP A 170 1.26 4.42 -9.99
C ASP A 170 2.14 5.68 -10.03
N HIS A 171 1.78 6.59 -10.93
CA HIS A 171 2.41 7.89 -11.14
C HIS A 171 1.34 8.94 -11.50
N SER A 172 1.62 10.23 -11.24
CA SER A 172 0.72 11.34 -11.54
C SER A 172 1.47 12.55 -12.10
N MET A 173 0.74 13.51 -12.67
CA MET A 173 1.28 14.81 -13.05
C MET A 173 0.93 15.84 -11.97
N TYR A 174 1.93 16.56 -11.46
CA TYR A 174 1.74 17.62 -10.49
C TYR A 174 2.51 18.86 -10.94
N LYS A 175 1.78 19.96 -11.19
CA LYS A 175 2.36 21.24 -11.66
C LYS A 175 3.36 21.05 -12.83
N GLY A 176 2.96 20.24 -13.80
CA GLY A 176 3.75 19.93 -15.00
C GLY A 176 4.90 18.93 -14.81
N HIS A 177 5.10 18.39 -13.61
CA HIS A 177 6.16 17.42 -13.30
C HIS A 177 5.57 16.02 -13.05
N GLN A 178 6.24 15.01 -13.58
CA GLN A 178 5.91 13.61 -13.32
C GLN A 178 6.29 13.24 -11.87
N VAL A 179 5.36 12.64 -11.13
CA VAL A 179 5.54 12.19 -9.75
C VAL A 179 5.33 10.67 -9.68
N PHE A 180 6.24 9.96 -9.03
CA PHE A 180 6.22 8.50 -8.94
C PHE A 180 5.88 8.03 -7.53
N LEU A 181 5.01 7.03 -7.41
CA LEU A 181 4.55 6.48 -6.11
C LEU A 181 4.69 4.95 -6.05
N TYR A 182 4.35 4.25 -7.14
CA TYR A 182 4.55 2.80 -7.31
C TYR A 182 4.02 1.94 -6.15
N LYS A 183 2.95 2.36 -5.48
CA LYS A 183 2.47 1.79 -4.21
C LYS A 183 2.33 0.26 -4.26
N ARG A 184 1.55 -0.28 -5.20
CA ARG A 184 1.25 -1.73 -5.29
C ARG A 184 2.49 -2.56 -5.66
N ALA A 185 3.39 -2.01 -6.48
CA ALA A 185 4.64 -2.69 -6.82
C ALA A 185 5.59 -2.77 -5.61
N GLN A 186 5.63 -1.71 -4.80
CA GLN A 186 6.39 -1.71 -3.55
C GLN A 186 5.79 -2.66 -2.50
N ILE A 187 4.45 -2.74 -2.41
CA ILE A 187 3.77 -3.71 -1.54
C ILE A 187 4.18 -5.13 -1.91
N PHE A 188 4.16 -5.48 -3.21
CA PHE A 188 4.54 -6.83 -3.65
C PHE A 188 5.95 -7.25 -3.23
N ALA A 189 6.93 -6.34 -3.34
CA ALA A 189 8.28 -6.61 -2.85
C ALA A 189 8.32 -6.82 -1.33
N ALA A 190 7.55 -6.04 -0.58
CA ALA A 190 7.50 -6.15 0.88
C ALA A 190 6.74 -7.39 1.36
N ASP A 191 5.66 -7.78 0.68
CA ASP A 191 4.89 -8.98 0.98
C ASP A 191 5.71 -10.25 0.74
N LEU A 192 6.48 -10.30 -0.35
CA LEU A 192 7.44 -11.39 -0.56
C LEU A 192 8.49 -11.46 0.56
N TRP A 193 9.08 -10.31 0.91
CA TRP A 193 10.05 -10.26 2.00
C TRP A 193 9.44 -10.71 3.34
N GLY A 194 8.21 -10.28 3.63
CA GLY A 194 7.48 -10.59 4.86
C GLY A 194 7.07 -12.06 4.94
N ALA A 195 6.43 -12.58 3.89
CA ALA A 195 5.97 -13.97 3.81
C ALA A 195 7.11 -14.98 3.94
N PHE A 196 8.22 -14.75 3.23
CA PHE A 196 9.37 -15.65 3.25
C PHE A 196 10.45 -15.25 4.27
N LYS A 197 10.18 -14.27 5.14
CA LYS A 197 11.08 -13.82 6.22
C LYS A 197 12.49 -13.48 5.71
N GLY A 198 12.58 -12.87 4.53
CA GLY A 198 13.84 -12.51 3.90
C GLY A 198 14.64 -13.68 3.29
N GLN A 199 14.02 -14.85 3.09
CA GLN A 199 14.66 -16.03 2.52
C GLN A 199 13.97 -16.44 1.20
N GLY A 200 14.59 -17.30 0.40
CA GLY A 200 13.98 -17.83 -0.83
C GLY A 200 13.48 -16.72 -1.76
N TYR A 201 12.17 -16.72 -2.07
CA TYR A 201 11.54 -15.69 -2.91
C TYR A 201 11.48 -14.30 -2.28
N GLY A 202 11.64 -14.18 -0.96
CA GLY A 202 11.70 -12.91 -0.23
C GLY A 202 13.13 -12.41 0.04
N GLU A 203 14.15 -13.09 -0.47
CA GLU A 203 15.55 -12.70 -0.26
C GLU A 203 15.91 -11.50 -1.13
N PHE A 204 15.96 -10.31 -0.51
CA PHE A 204 16.36 -9.06 -1.18
C PHE A 204 17.52 -8.38 -0.45
N ASN A 205 18.55 -8.00 -1.21
CA ASN A 205 19.74 -7.34 -0.68
C ASN A 205 19.48 -5.87 -0.28
N ASP A 206 18.50 -5.24 -0.93
CA ASP A 206 18.18 -3.83 -0.90
C ASP A 206 16.72 -3.55 -0.47
N ILE A 207 16.10 -4.44 0.32
CA ILE A 207 14.72 -4.25 0.79
C ILE A 207 14.52 -2.89 1.47
N GLY A 208 15.50 -2.42 2.25
CA GLY A 208 15.46 -1.11 2.90
C GLY A 208 15.49 0.09 1.94
N SER A 209 15.68 -0.14 0.65
CA SER A 209 15.64 0.90 -0.39
C SER A 209 14.22 1.20 -0.89
N ILE A 210 13.21 0.37 -0.57
CA ILE A 210 11.80 0.74 -0.81
C ILE A 210 11.37 1.86 0.15
N THR A 211 10.31 2.58 -0.20
CA THR A 211 9.75 3.66 0.62
C THR A 211 8.53 3.17 1.38
N MET A 212 8.04 4.00 2.30
CA MET A 212 6.66 3.93 2.74
C MET A 212 5.70 3.85 1.54
N PHE A 213 4.62 3.06 1.70
CA PHE A 213 3.57 2.98 0.69
C PHE A 213 2.66 4.19 0.78
N ALA A 214 2.44 4.87 -0.36
CA ALA A 214 1.51 5.98 -0.48
C ALA A 214 0.05 5.52 -0.46
N ASP A 215 -0.38 4.94 0.65
CA ASP A 215 -1.77 4.62 0.95
C ASP A 215 -2.51 5.83 1.54
N TYR A 216 -3.84 5.84 1.46
CA TYR A 216 -4.69 6.92 1.95
C TYR A 216 -4.86 6.92 3.48
N ILE A 217 -4.50 5.83 4.17
CA ILE A 217 -4.53 5.76 5.65
C ILE A 217 -3.38 6.56 6.26
N VAL A 218 -2.21 6.52 5.64
CA VAL A 218 -0.98 7.14 6.14
C VAL A 218 -1.13 8.65 6.35
N PRO A 219 -1.61 9.46 5.38
CA PRO A 219 -1.74 10.90 5.59
C PRO A 219 -2.66 11.22 6.77
N ALA A 220 -3.76 10.49 6.96
CA ALA A 220 -4.61 10.65 8.15
C ALA A 220 -3.85 10.40 9.46
N VAL A 221 -3.04 9.34 9.52
CA VAL A 221 -2.21 9.03 10.70
C VAL A 221 -1.21 10.15 10.96
N LEU A 222 -0.48 10.59 9.94
CA LEU A 222 0.52 11.64 10.07
C LEU A 222 -0.10 12.98 10.47
N GLN A 223 -1.30 13.30 9.98
CA GLN A 223 -2.01 14.50 10.40
C GLN A 223 -2.43 14.44 11.88
N GLN A 224 -2.91 13.29 12.36
CA GLN A 224 -3.27 13.09 13.77
C GLN A 224 -2.06 13.22 14.70
N LEU A 225 -0.91 12.74 14.25
CA LEU A 225 0.37 12.90 14.96
C LEU A 225 0.92 14.33 14.90
N GLY A 226 0.26 15.21 14.14
CA GLY A 226 0.65 16.60 13.97
C GLY A 226 1.80 16.80 13.01
N VAL A 227 2.21 15.77 12.26
CA VAL A 227 3.29 15.81 11.26
C VAL A 227 2.82 16.46 9.96
N LEU A 228 1.61 16.14 9.50
CA LEU A 228 0.99 16.82 8.35
C LEU A 228 -0.01 17.86 8.82
N LYS A 229 -0.03 19.01 8.15
CA LYS A 229 -1.06 20.05 8.29
C LYS A 229 -1.74 20.25 6.94
N TYR A 230 -3.05 20.37 6.97
CA TYR A 230 -3.86 20.56 5.78
C TYR A 230 -4.32 22.01 5.68
N SER A 231 -4.41 22.53 4.45
CA SER A 231 -5.09 23.79 4.19
C SER A 231 -6.54 23.71 4.63
N SER A 232 -7.16 24.86 4.93
CA SER A 232 -8.57 24.94 5.32
C SER A 232 -9.49 24.32 4.26
N THR A 233 -9.20 24.53 2.97
CA THR A 233 -9.96 23.92 1.87
C THR A 233 -9.91 22.40 1.91
N LEU A 234 -8.70 21.82 2.02
CA LEU A 234 -8.54 20.37 2.06
C LEU A 234 -9.15 19.76 3.33
N ALA A 235 -8.93 20.39 4.48
CA ALA A 235 -9.51 19.96 5.75
C ALA A 235 -11.05 19.96 5.71
N ASN A 236 -11.66 21.01 5.15
CA ASN A 236 -13.11 21.13 4.99
C ASN A 236 -13.65 20.07 4.02
N ALA A 237 -12.97 19.82 2.90
CA ALA A 237 -13.35 18.77 1.94
C ALA A 237 -13.35 17.38 2.61
N ILE A 238 -12.30 17.06 3.38
CA ILE A 238 -12.21 15.81 4.13
C ILE A 238 -13.32 15.71 5.19
N GLN A 239 -13.56 16.78 5.95
CA GLN A 239 -14.62 16.81 6.98
C GLN A 239 -16.01 16.63 6.37
N ALA A 240 -16.26 17.25 5.21
CA ALA A 240 -17.50 17.11 4.46
C ALA A 240 -17.61 15.76 3.73
N SER A 241 -16.59 14.88 3.80
CA SER A 241 -16.52 13.65 3.02
C SER A 241 -16.74 13.90 1.52
N SER A 242 -16.15 14.99 1.00
CA SER A 242 -16.18 15.39 -0.41
C SER A 242 -15.04 14.73 -1.19
N GLU A 243 -15.33 14.16 -2.36
CA GLU A 243 -14.38 13.35 -3.14
C GLU A 243 -13.11 14.13 -3.50
N ILE A 244 -11.96 13.55 -3.16
CA ILE A 244 -10.66 14.00 -3.65
C ILE A 244 -10.30 13.11 -4.83
N GLY A 245 -10.31 13.70 -6.03
CA GLY A 245 -10.11 12.97 -7.28
C GLY A 245 -8.68 12.43 -7.41
N ALA A 246 -8.54 11.27 -8.04
CA ALA A 246 -7.23 10.73 -8.38
C ALA A 246 -6.47 11.70 -9.29
N GLY A 247 -5.23 12.02 -8.94
CA GLY A 247 -4.38 12.93 -9.71
C GLY A 247 -4.68 14.42 -9.54
N THR A 248 -5.59 14.83 -8.65
CA THR A 248 -5.69 16.25 -8.26
C THR A 248 -4.48 16.68 -7.44
N GLU A 249 -4.25 17.99 -7.32
CA GLU A 249 -3.15 18.52 -6.51
C GLU A 249 -3.24 18.02 -5.06
N GLU A 250 -4.44 18.01 -4.48
CA GLU A 250 -4.67 17.52 -3.11
C GLU A 250 -4.32 16.04 -2.95
N GLU A 251 -4.72 15.18 -3.89
CA GLU A 251 -4.44 13.74 -3.82
C GLU A 251 -2.95 13.46 -3.93
N VAL A 252 -2.27 14.11 -4.88
CA VAL A 252 -0.83 13.95 -5.07
C VAL A 252 -0.06 14.46 -3.86
N GLU A 253 -0.43 15.62 -3.32
CA GLU A 253 0.19 16.18 -2.12
C GLU A 253 0.00 15.29 -0.89
N LEU A 254 -1.22 14.76 -0.65
CA LEU A 254 -1.47 13.83 0.47
C LEU A 254 -0.53 12.62 0.42
N ARG A 255 -0.31 12.07 -0.77
CA ARG A 255 0.50 10.87 -0.98
C ARG A 255 2.00 11.15 -0.93
N ALA A 256 2.45 12.14 -1.70
CA ALA A 256 3.86 12.51 -1.79
C ALA A 256 4.42 13.12 -0.49
N CYS A 257 3.67 14.02 0.16
CA CYS A 257 4.09 14.59 1.44
C CYS A 257 4.17 13.52 2.54
N SER A 258 3.33 12.47 2.48
CA SER A 258 3.42 11.33 3.40
C SER A 258 4.73 10.56 3.23
N ILE A 259 5.09 10.21 1.99
CA ILE A 259 6.38 9.56 1.70
C ILE A 259 7.52 10.43 2.23
N PHE A 260 7.54 11.71 1.85
CA PHE A 260 8.63 12.61 2.22
C PHE A 260 8.74 12.80 3.75
N ALA A 261 7.62 12.94 4.45
CA ALA A 261 7.61 13.07 5.91
C ALA A 261 8.22 11.84 6.60
N VAL A 262 7.93 10.63 6.13
CA VAL A 262 8.46 9.39 6.71
C VAL A 262 9.93 9.16 6.35
N GLU A 263 10.34 9.50 5.13
CA GLU A 263 11.75 9.51 4.77
C GLU A 263 12.55 10.45 5.69
N LYS A 264 12.01 11.64 6.00
CA LYS A 264 12.61 12.58 6.96
C LYS A 264 12.67 12.03 8.38
N MET A 265 11.63 11.34 8.83
CA MET A 265 11.67 10.67 10.14
C MET A 265 12.73 9.57 10.19
N ARG A 266 12.88 8.78 9.13
CA ARG A 266 13.91 7.74 9.03
C ARG A 266 15.32 8.34 9.13
N GLU A 267 15.56 9.44 8.42
CA GLU A 267 16.82 10.21 8.51
C GLU A 267 17.08 10.68 9.96
N LEU A 268 16.10 11.32 10.60
CA LEU A 268 16.27 11.82 11.98
C LEU A 268 16.48 10.70 13.01
N LEU A 269 15.77 9.58 12.88
CA LEU A 269 15.98 8.41 13.74
C LEU A 269 17.40 7.86 13.59
N SER A 270 17.92 7.79 12.35
CA SER A 270 19.29 7.33 12.11
C SER A 270 20.34 8.22 12.77
N ILE A 271 20.14 9.53 12.75
CA ILE A 271 21.04 10.52 13.38
C ILE A 271 20.97 10.39 14.90
N LYS A 272 19.76 10.33 15.49
CA LYS A 272 19.55 10.32 16.94
C LYS A 272 19.97 9.01 17.60
N CYS A 273 19.80 7.87 16.93
CA CYS A 273 20.12 6.57 17.49
C CYS A 273 21.61 6.18 17.36
N GLY A 274 22.44 6.99 16.69
CA GLY A 274 23.90 6.79 16.58
C GLY A 274 24.33 5.51 15.85
N LYS A 275 23.36 4.71 15.39
CA LYS A 275 23.58 3.56 14.53
C LYS A 275 23.36 4.05 13.11
N GLN A 276 24.24 3.69 12.17
CA GLN A 276 23.73 3.47 10.83
C GLN A 276 22.50 2.59 11.02
N VAL A 277 21.34 2.99 10.52
CA VAL A 277 20.18 2.09 10.40
C VAL A 277 20.59 1.06 9.33
N GLY A 278 21.51 0.21 9.76
CA GLY A 278 22.37 -0.65 8.99
C GLY A 278 21.82 -2.02 9.21
N SER A 279 21.20 -2.52 8.16
CA SER A 279 20.84 -3.90 7.94
C SER A 279 19.83 -4.61 8.87
N GLU A 280 19.66 -4.22 10.13
CA GLU A 280 18.82 -4.94 11.11
C GLU A 280 17.51 -4.23 11.49
N CYS A 281 17.47 -2.89 11.41
CA CYS A 281 16.23 -2.10 11.40
C CYS A 281 15.87 -1.81 9.94
N ARG A 282 15.39 -2.82 9.20
CA ARG A 282 14.91 -2.62 7.83
C ARG A 282 13.43 -2.91 7.83
N VAL A 283 12.58 -1.93 7.50
CA VAL A 283 11.17 -2.06 7.08
C VAL A 283 10.70 -3.52 7.10
N ARG A 284 10.23 -3.96 8.26
CA ARG A 284 9.80 -5.35 8.44
C ARG A 284 8.30 -5.38 8.40
N SER A 285 7.74 -5.70 7.24
CA SER A 285 6.35 -6.09 6.98
C SER A 285 5.25 -5.09 7.36
N LEU A 286 4.40 -4.76 6.41
CA LEU A 286 3.16 -4.00 6.62
C LEU A 286 1.98 -4.97 6.53
N ALA A 287 1.59 -5.56 7.65
CA ALA A 287 0.22 -6.03 7.78
C ALA A 287 -0.65 -4.79 8.04
N LEU A 288 -1.55 -4.47 7.11
CA LEU A 288 -2.50 -3.37 7.24
C LEU A 288 -3.20 -3.46 8.60
N VAL A 289 -2.91 -2.49 9.48
CA VAL A 289 -3.48 -2.44 10.82
C VAL A 289 -5.01 -2.37 10.73
N ARG A 290 -5.68 -3.29 11.43
CA ARG A 290 -7.13 -3.41 11.57
C ARG A 290 -7.81 -2.07 11.86
N TRP A 291 -8.88 -1.77 11.12
CA TRP A 291 -9.78 -0.63 11.38
C TRP A 291 -11.18 -1.12 11.75
N CYS A 292 -11.70 -0.63 12.88
CA CYS A 292 -13.02 -0.95 13.41
C CYS A 292 -14.11 -0.17 12.64
N PRO A 293 -15.14 -0.82 12.06
CA PRO A 293 -16.26 -0.10 11.44
C PRO A 293 -17.30 0.32 12.50
N MET A 294 -17.64 1.62 12.55
CA MET A 294 -18.90 2.08 13.16
C MET A 294 -19.95 2.36 12.06
N PRO A 295 -21.25 2.07 12.31
CA PRO A 295 -22.31 2.16 11.31
C PRO A 295 -22.87 3.58 11.20
N ILE A 296 -22.92 4.15 9.98
CA ILE A 296 -23.76 5.33 9.66
C ILE A 296 -24.36 5.14 8.24
N ALA A 297 -25.58 5.64 8.07
CA ALA A 297 -26.55 5.47 6.97
C ALA A 297 -26.02 5.67 5.52
N PRO A 298 -26.68 5.07 4.51
CA PRO A 298 -26.20 5.06 3.12
C PRO A 298 -26.54 6.38 2.41
N THR A 299 -25.54 7.01 1.79
CA THR A 299 -25.73 7.94 0.69
C THR A 299 -24.87 7.49 -0.48
N SER A 300 -25.50 7.43 -1.65
CA SER A 300 -24.96 6.95 -2.91
C SER A 300 -23.98 7.97 -3.48
N SER A 301 -22.69 7.67 -3.49
CA SER A 301 -21.74 8.18 -4.49
C SER A 301 -20.37 7.54 -4.27
N ASN A 302 -19.66 7.36 -5.37
CA ASN A 302 -18.36 6.72 -5.46
C ASN A 302 -17.25 7.49 -4.69
N THR A 303 -16.30 6.73 -4.16
CA THR A 303 -14.86 7.06 -3.98
C THR A 303 -14.28 7.80 -2.74
N VAL A 304 -13.07 7.34 -2.34
CA VAL A 304 -11.95 7.83 -1.49
C VAL A 304 -12.20 8.27 -0.03
N ASN A 305 -13.29 8.96 0.29
CA ASN A 305 -13.38 9.76 1.52
C ASN A 305 -13.46 8.99 2.83
N ILE A 306 -13.98 7.79 2.75
CA ILE A 306 -14.36 7.03 3.92
C ILE A 306 -13.14 6.69 4.79
N LEU A 307 -11.93 6.51 4.23
CA LEU A 307 -10.76 6.19 5.05
C LEU A 307 -10.22 7.41 5.81
N LEU A 308 -10.13 8.58 5.19
CA LEU A 308 -9.71 9.79 5.90
C LEU A 308 -10.79 10.19 6.92
N SER A 309 -12.06 10.31 6.53
CA SER A 309 -13.13 10.73 7.45
C SER A 309 -13.54 9.68 8.49
N ARG A 310 -13.53 8.35 8.20
CA ARG A 310 -13.65 7.31 9.26
C ARG A 310 -12.41 7.27 10.16
N SER A 311 -11.23 7.62 9.66
CA SER A 311 -10.05 7.84 10.51
C SER A 311 -10.26 8.97 11.50
N TYR A 312 -10.87 10.07 11.08
CA TYR A 312 -11.26 11.17 11.94
C TYR A 312 -12.40 10.81 12.92
N ALA A 313 -13.42 10.08 12.47
CA ALA A 313 -14.60 9.75 13.29
C ALA A 313 -14.31 8.65 14.35
N CYS A 314 -13.40 7.72 14.07
CA CYS A 314 -13.02 6.66 15.02
C CYS A 314 -12.07 7.16 16.14
N LYS A 315 -11.37 8.30 15.96
CA LYS A 315 -10.14 8.61 16.72
C LYS A 315 -10.02 10.01 17.31
N LYS A 316 -11.10 10.60 17.79
CA LYS A 316 -10.96 11.62 18.86
C LYS A 316 -10.32 11.05 20.16
N GLN A 317 -9.87 9.78 20.20
CA GLN A 317 -9.57 9.07 21.44
C GLN A 317 -8.21 8.33 21.58
N ASN A 318 -7.30 8.21 20.59
CA ASN A 318 -6.03 7.49 20.89
C ASN A 318 -4.82 7.78 19.98
N THR A 319 -3.88 8.62 20.45
CA THR A 319 -2.58 8.92 19.82
C THR A 319 -1.63 7.72 19.72
N ASN A 320 -1.77 6.72 20.61
CA ASN A 320 -0.88 5.55 20.64
C ASN A 320 -1.01 4.67 19.38
N PHE A 321 -2.22 4.56 18.80
CA PHE A 321 -2.44 3.76 17.59
C PHE A 321 -1.78 4.35 16.35
N GLY A 322 -1.74 5.68 16.23
CA GLY A 322 -1.09 6.36 15.11
C GLY A 322 0.42 6.11 15.10
N LEU A 323 1.05 6.14 16.28
CA LEU A 323 2.45 5.80 16.46
C LEU A 323 2.73 4.34 16.08
N GLU A 324 1.88 3.41 16.52
CA GLU A 324 1.97 2.00 16.11
C GLU A 324 1.92 1.87 14.59
N CYS A 325 0.96 2.47 13.88
CA CYS A 325 0.90 2.42 12.42
C CYS A 325 2.15 2.98 11.72
N LEU A 326 2.79 3.99 12.30
CA LEU A 326 3.94 4.64 11.68
C LEU A 326 5.24 3.84 11.84
N LYS A 327 5.35 3.11 12.96
CA LYS A 327 6.45 2.19 13.25
C LYS A 327 6.67 1.12 12.18
N TYR A 328 5.66 0.80 11.38
CA TYR A 328 5.76 -0.17 10.28
C TYR A 328 6.60 0.35 9.09
N PHE A 329 6.81 1.66 9.00
CA PHE A 329 7.43 2.30 7.85
C PHE A 329 8.84 2.86 8.11
N LEU A 330 9.33 2.78 9.35
CA LEU A 330 10.58 3.36 9.82
C LEU A 330 11.61 2.27 10.18
#